data_AF-A0A959DKW3-F1
#
_entry.id   AF-A0A959DKW3-F1
#
_cell.length_a   1.000
_cell.length_b   1.000
_cell.length_c   1.000
_cell.angle_alpha   90.00
_cell.angle_beta   90.00
_cell.angle_gamma   90.00
#
_symmetry.space_group_name_H-M   'P 1'
#
loop_
_entity.id
_entity.type
_entity.pdbx_description
1 polymer ?
#
loop_
_entity_poly.entity_id
_entity_poly.type
_entity_poly.pdbx_seq_one_letter_code
_entity_poly.pdbx_strand_id
1 'polypeptide(L)'
;MGFNWLIAWLKTVLPITRSSMLWVLLLIAGNVIAQQTSGVSKIQGRVIEKIGSKVQGVSDAQVLIEGQGLVSVGPDGYFTATVPTKTKLKIEVLPTTYQILRPQDGQVPPERLSYTIEIYVLSGTVDSNLQVNLRKLDEEINRITKEKKLSDRQIVRLEKSLLDTVLYYQEQRKSWDAKLEQTQQMLEASNQANRRLSDSLQSFSRQINILQDTVSSLMNRLAEALEAKYVRQKEIYEGLTREILDYESRLKDLQNWLPKVQSCYKSNQALAAFNKVCVAYSNARDALYNDQQNNLLGLQHYWDDPAATENLQTYYQQVFSGIHDPIILDEVNQTVIRNLQEYSTKGIRKVSDTRRAADDAYDQLKSQLPQLEAAQNHLFDILKLEI
;
A
#
# COMPACT_ATOMS: atom_id res chain seq x y z
N MET A 1 -16.44 -57.32 13.31
CA MET A 1 -17.40 -58.09 12.49
C MET A 1 -17.13 -57.75 11.03
N GLY A 2 -16.75 -58.62 10.10
CA GLY A 2 -16.32 -60.02 10.12
C GLY A 2 -15.41 -60.19 8.88
N PHE A 3 -14.17 -60.67 9.04
CA PHE A 3 -13.73 -62.06 8.84
C PHE A 3 -14.20 -62.74 7.54
N ASN A 4 -13.27 -62.93 6.60
CA ASN A 4 -12.78 -64.27 6.27
C ASN A 4 -13.85 -65.35 5.98
N TRP A 5 -14.80 -65.05 5.09
CA TRP A 5 -15.83 -66.03 4.72
C TRP A 5 -15.90 -66.44 3.25
N LEU A 6 -14.96 -66.09 2.35
CA LEU A 6 -15.01 -66.71 1.00
C LEU A 6 -13.68 -66.89 0.26
N ILE A 7 -12.62 -67.26 0.98
CA ILE A 7 -11.58 -68.14 0.43
C ILE A 7 -12.01 -69.63 0.58
N ALA A 8 -13.12 -69.92 1.29
CA ALA A 8 -13.50 -71.28 1.66
C ALA A 8 -14.86 -71.77 1.13
N TRP A 9 -15.61 -70.97 0.37
CA TRP A 9 -16.79 -71.48 -0.34
C TRP A 9 -16.32 -72.01 -1.71
N LEU A 10 -15.92 -73.28 -1.71
CA LEU A 10 -15.94 -74.23 -2.84
C LEU A 10 -14.97 -73.95 -4.02
N LYS A 11 -13.91 -74.70 -4.31
CA LYS A 11 -13.46 -76.08 -4.02
C LYS A 11 -14.45 -77.24 -4.07
N THR A 12 -15.75 -77.03 -4.25
CA THR A 12 -16.72 -78.11 -4.01
C THR A 12 -17.98 -78.07 -4.88
N VAL A 13 -17.87 -77.77 -6.18
CA VAL A 13 -18.75 -78.46 -7.16
C VAL A 13 -17.92 -78.71 -8.41
N LEU A 14 -17.04 -79.71 -8.34
CA LEU A 14 -17.18 -80.99 -9.08
C LEU A 14 -16.74 -80.86 -10.56
N PRO A 15 -16.07 -81.91 -11.08
CA PRO A 15 -14.69 -81.86 -11.53
C PRO A 15 -14.60 -82.45 -12.96
N ILE A 16 -13.51 -83.17 -13.27
CA ILE A 16 -13.43 -84.27 -14.28
C ILE A 16 -12.84 -83.80 -15.62
N THR A 17 -11.50 -83.82 -15.71
CA THR A 17 -10.59 -84.90 -16.20
C THR A 17 -10.35 -84.75 -17.70
N ARG A 18 -9.12 -84.50 -18.16
CA ARG A 18 -8.05 -85.49 -18.36
C ARG A 18 -8.52 -86.83 -18.94
N SER A 19 -7.66 -87.35 -19.79
CA SER A 19 -7.66 -88.73 -20.30
C SER A 19 -8.51 -88.88 -21.56
N SER A 20 -7.96 -89.12 -22.75
CA SER A 20 -6.78 -89.89 -23.17
C SER A 20 -7.28 -90.81 -24.28
N MET A 21 -6.31 -91.36 -25.01
CA MET A 21 -6.43 -92.54 -25.85
C MET A 21 -7.09 -92.25 -27.20
N LEU A 22 -6.23 -92.10 -28.21
CA LEU A 22 -5.65 -93.24 -28.92
C LEU A 22 -6.75 -94.08 -29.57
N TRP A 23 -6.71 -94.12 -30.88
CA TRP A 23 -6.35 -95.29 -31.68
C TRP A 23 -6.98 -95.04 -33.06
N VAL A 24 -6.19 -94.65 -34.06
CA VAL A 24 -5.29 -95.52 -34.84
C VAL A 24 -6.10 -96.31 -35.87
N LEU A 25 -5.74 -96.04 -37.14
CA LEU A 25 -5.83 -96.92 -38.32
C LEU A 25 -7.25 -97.25 -38.82
N LEU A 26 -7.52 -97.57 -40.07
CA LEU A 26 -6.75 -97.94 -41.26
C LEU A 26 -7.79 -97.72 -42.42
N LEU A 27 -7.50 -96.93 -43.46
CA LEU A 27 -7.06 -97.43 -44.79
C LEU A 27 -8.12 -98.29 -45.55
N ILE A 28 -8.60 -97.78 -46.71
CA ILE A 28 -8.49 -98.40 -48.07
C ILE A 28 -9.63 -97.97 -49.03
N ALA A 29 -9.22 -97.54 -50.24
CA ALA A 29 -9.91 -97.43 -51.54
C ALA A 29 -11.12 -96.46 -51.65
N GLY A 30 -11.11 -95.40 -52.47
CA GLY A 30 -10.92 -95.35 -53.93
C GLY A 30 -12.24 -95.71 -54.62
N ASN A 31 -12.93 -94.91 -55.43
CA ASN A 31 -12.64 -93.68 -56.17
C ASN A 31 -13.98 -93.02 -56.62
N VAL A 32 -14.01 -91.67 -56.65
CA VAL A 32 -14.55 -90.79 -57.72
C VAL A 32 -16.07 -90.90 -58.01
N ILE A 33 -16.88 -89.83 -57.94
CA ILE A 33 -16.93 -88.71 -58.91
C ILE A 33 -17.03 -87.34 -58.21
N ALA A 34 -16.14 -86.45 -58.66
CA ALA A 34 -16.00 -85.06 -58.27
C ALA A 34 -17.07 -84.17 -58.91
N GLN A 35 -17.63 -83.27 -58.10
CA GLN A 35 -18.40 -82.11 -58.54
C GLN A 35 -17.55 -80.87 -58.21
N GLN A 36 -17.31 -80.02 -59.21
CA GLN A 36 -16.50 -78.80 -59.09
C GLN A 36 -17.15 -77.82 -58.08
N THR A 37 -16.52 -77.66 -56.91
CA THR A 37 -16.82 -76.55 -55.99
C THR A 37 -15.97 -75.34 -56.35
N SER A 38 -16.61 -74.22 -56.70
CA SER A 38 -16.02 -72.89 -56.70
C SER A 38 -15.34 -72.63 -55.35
N GLY A 39 -14.01 -72.46 -55.35
CA GLY A 39 -13.24 -72.25 -54.13
C GLY A 39 -13.62 -70.95 -53.42
N VAL A 40 -14.06 -71.06 -52.18
CA VAL A 40 -14.36 -69.92 -51.32
C VAL A 40 -13.23 -69.79 -50.29
N SER A 41 -12.67 -68.59 -50.12
CA SER A 41 -11.59 -68.32 -49.14
C SER A 41 -12.10 -67.49 -47.97
N LYS A 42 -11.66 -67.84 -46.75
CA LYS A 42 -11.86 -67.01 -45.56
C LYS A 42 -10.77 -65.96 -45.49
N ILE A 43 -11.17 -64.69 -45.38
CA ILE A 43 -10.29 -63.55 -45.10
C ILE A 43 -10.47 -63.10 -43.65
N GLN A 44 -9.38 -62.68 -43.04
CA GLN A 44 -9.37 -61.99 -41.75
C GLN A 44 -8.85 -60.58 -41.99
N GLY A 45 -9.47 -59.58 -41.37
CA GLY A 45 -8.98 -58.21 -41.43
C GLY A 45 -9.12 -57.50 -40.09
N ARG A 46 -8.46 -56.36 -39.96
CA ARG A 46 -8.51 -55.50 -38.76
C ARG A 46 -8.60 -54.04 -39.15
N VAL A 47 -9.63 -53.34 -38.70
CA VAL A 47 -9.78 -51.89 -38.80
C VAL A 47 -9.10 -51.23 -37.61
N ILE A 48 -8.16 -50.33 -37.88
CA ILE A 48 -7.34 -49.68 -36.87
C ILE A 48 -7.25 -48.17 -37.09
N GLU A 49 -7.26 -47.43 -36.00
CA GLU A 49 -7.04 -45.99 -35.92
C GLU A 49 -5.75 -45.74 -35.13
N LYS A 50 -4.96 -44.74 -35.56
CA LYS A 50 -3.71 -44.37 -34.88
C LYS A 50 -3.90 -43.04 -34.16
N ILE A 51 -3.98 -43.11 -32.83
CA ILE A 51 -4.06 -41.93 -31.95
C ILE A 51 -2.69 -41.77 -31.27
N GLY A 52 -1.88 -40.82 -31.73
CA GLY A 52 -0.51 -40.64 -31.26
C GLY A 52 0.42 -41.81 -31.62
N SER A 53 0.97 -42.51 -30.62
CA SER A 53 1.88 -43.67 -30.79
C SER A 53 1.23 -45.04 -30.63
N LYS A 54 -0.06 -45.09 -30.27
CA LYS A 54 -0.81 -46.34 -30.05
C LYS A 54 -1.73 -46.64 -31.24
N VAL A 55 -1.82 -47.92 -31.59
CA VAL A 55 -2.75 -48.45 -32.59
C VAL A 55 -3.94 -49.03 -31.85
N GLN A 56 -5.14 -48.51 -32.10
CA GLN A 56 -6.38 -48.96 -31.48
C GLN A 56 -7.30 -49.57 -32.55
N GLY A 57 -7.98 -50.67 -32.22
CA GLY A 57 -9.01 -51.24 -33.08
C GLY A 57 -10.29 -50.41 -33.05
N VAL A 58 -10.91 -50.19 -34.21
CA VAL A 58 -12.16 -49.44 -34.31
C VAL A 58 -13.34 -50.41 -34.16
N SER A 59 -14.04 -50.34 -33.04
CA SER A 59 -15.12 -51.29 -32.69
C SER A 59 -16.44 -51.04 -33.40
N ASP A 60 -16.69 -49.79 -33.82
CA ASP A 60 -18.02 -49.34 -34.29
C ASP A 60 -18.10 -49.21 -35.82
N ALA A 61 -17.08 -49.75 -36.51
CA ALA A 61 -17.00 -49.76 -37.96
C ALA A 61 -17.80 -50.91 -38.57
N GLN A 62 -18.42 -50.67 -39.73
CA GLN A 62 -18.94 -51.73 -40.60
C GLN A 62 -18.14 -51.75 -41.89
N VAL A 63 -17.73 -52.94 -42.33
CA VAL A 63 -16.95 -53.13 -43.56
C VAL A 63 -17.85 -53.70 -44.63
N LEU A 64 -18.07 -52.96 -45.72
CA LEU A 64 -18.78 -53.47 -46.89
C LEU A 64 -17.81 -54.22 -47.79
N ILE A 65 -18.09 -55.51 -48.06
CA ILE A 65 -17.24 -56.36 -48.90
C ILE A 65 -18.05 -56.84 -50.11
N GLU A 66 -17.52 -56.55 -51.29
CA GLU A 66 -18.11 -56.96 -52.57
C GLU A 66 -18.21 -58.50 -52.66
N GLY A 67 -19.44 -59.02 -52.80
CA GLY A 67 -19.73 -60.46 -52.86
C GLY A 67 -20.18 -61.13 -51.56
N GLN A 68 -20.10 -60.45 -50.40
CA GLN A 68 -20.61 -60.95 -49.12
C GLN A 68 -21.59 -59.98 -48.44
N GLY A 69 -21.45 -58.67 -48.68
CA GLY A 69 -22.26 -57.63 -48.03
C GLY A 69 -21.57 -57.03 -46.81
N LEU A 70 -22.36 -56.44 -45.91
CA LEU A 70 -21.88 -55.76 -44.70
C LEU A 70 -21.36 -56.76 -43.66
N VAL A 71 -20.17 -56.51 -43.15
CA VAL A 71 -19.54 -57.28 -42.08
C VAL A 71 -19.28 -56.38 -40.89
N SER A 72 -19.83 -56.75 -39.74
CA SER A 72 -19.60 -56.03 -38.48
C SER A 72 -18.17 -56.27 -37.98
N VAL A 73 -17.52 -55.20 -37.53
CA VAL A 73 -16.19 -55.27 -36.92
C VAL A 73 -16.35 -55.55 -35.42
N GLY A 74 -15.54 -56.47 -34.89
CA GLY A 74 -15.53 -56.80 -33.47
C GLY A 74 -14.85 -55.72 -32.61
N PRO A 75 -14.96 -55.82 -31.27
CA PRO A 75 -14.49 -54.78 -30.35
C PRO A 75 -12.98 -54.47 -30.43
N ASP A 76 -12.16 -55.42 -30.90
CA ASP A 76 -10.71 -55.23 -31.09
C ASP A 76 -10.31 -54.76 -32.51
N GLY A 77 -11.30 -54.40 -33.32
CA GLY A 77 -11.15 -53.98 -34.72
C GLY A 77 -11.14 -55.13 -35.73
N TYR A 78 -11.25 -56.39 -35.32
CA TYR A 78 -11.14 -57.55 -36.23
C TYR A 78 -12.47 -57.90 -36.91
N PHE A 79 -12.41 -58.31 -38.17
CA PHE A 79 -13.53 -58.88 -38.92
C PHE A 79 -13.10 -60.13 -39.70
N THR A 80 -14.06 -61.02 -39.94
CA THR A 80 -13.87 -62.24 -40.75
C THR A 80 -14.90 -62.30 -41.85
N ALA A 81 -14.44 -62.60 -43.05
CA ALA A 81 -15.26 -62.60 -44.25
C ALA A 81 -14.93 -63.81 -45.12
N THR A 82 -15.88 -64.23 -45.95
CA THR A 82 -15.82 -65.43 -46.78
C THR A 82 -16.12 -64.99 -48.21
N VAL A 83 -15.09 -64.99 -49.07
CA VAL A 83 -15.12 -64.35 -50.38
C VAL A 83 -14.68 -65.29 -51.50
N PRO A 84 -15.20 -65.13 -52.73
CA PRO A 84 -14.78 -65.93 -53.89
C PRO A 84 -13.30 -65.72 -54.22
N THR A 85 -12.55 -66.80 -54.46
CA THR A 85 -11.06 -66.78 -54.63
C THR A 85 -10.51 -65.99 -55.83
N LYS A 86 -11.35 -65.48 -56.74
CA LYS A 86 -10.90 -64.93 -58.04
C LYS A 86 -11.22 -63.44 -58.29
N THR A 87 -11.75 -62.71 -57.32
CA THR A 87 -12.15 -61.30 -57.50
C THR A 87 -11.33 -60.34 -56.63
N LYS A 88 -11.04 -59.13 -57.15
CA LYS A 88 -10.53 -58.01 -56.35
C LYS A 88 -11.57 -57.65 -55.30
N LEU A 89 -11.14 -57.37 -54.07
CA LEU A 89 -12.04 -57.00 -52.97
C LEU A 89 -12.09 -55.48 -52.86
N LYS A 90 -13.27 -54.88 -52.88
CA LYS A 90 -13.48 -53.49 -52.46
C LYS A 90 -14.01 -53.45 -51.03
N ILE A 91 -13.39 -52.63 -50.19
CA ILE A 91 -13.69 -52.45 -48.77
C ILE A 91 -14.07 -50.99 -48.52
N GLU A 92 -15.27 -50.77 -48.01
CA GLU A 92 -15.72 -49.45 -47.52
C GLU A 92 -16.01 -49.52 -46.02
N VAL A 93 -15.65 -48.49 -45.26
CA VAL A 93 -15.84 -48.42 -43.81
C VAL A 93 -16.94 -47.42 -43.50
N LEU A 94 -18.00 -47.86 -42.81
CA LEU A 94 -19.08 -47.02 -42.31
C LEU A 94 -18.98 -46.84 -40.79
N PRO A 95 -19.36 -45.68 -40.23
CA PRO A 95 -19.96 -44.51 -40.89
C PRO A 95 -18.97 -43.64 -41.69
N THR A 96 -19.46 -42.88 -42.68
CA THR A 96 -18.68 -42.05 -43.64
C THR A 96 -17.81 -40.93 -43.04
N THR A 97 -17.80 -40.78 -41.71
CA THR A 97 -16.90 -39.87 -40.97
C THR A 97 -15.44 -40.33 -40.98
N TYR A 98 -15.21 -41.54 -41.47
CA TYR A 98 -13.95 -42.26 -41.48
C TYR A 98 -13.40 -42.34 -42.89
N GLN A 99 -12.21 -41.77 -43.13
CA GLN A 99 -11.53 -41.90 -44.42
C GLN A 99 -10.51 -43.06 -44.37
N ILE A 100 -10.65 -44.03 -45.29
CA ILE A 100 -9.71 -45.15 -45.43
C ILE A 100 -8.40 -44.62 -46.02
N LEU A 101 -7.31 -44.78 -45.27
CA LEU A 101 -5.96 -44.42 -45.70
C LEU A 101 -5.24 -45.61 -46.38
N ARG A 102 -5.61 -46.85 -46.03
CA ARG A 102 -5.04 -48.08 -46.59
C ARG A 102 -6.00 -49.25 -46.44
N PRO A 103 -6.14 -50.17 -47.42
CA PRO A 103 -5.57 -50.11 -48.78
C PRO A 103 -6.21 -49.01 -49.63
N GLN A 104 -5.47 -48.50 -50.61
CA GLN A 104 -5.90 -47.41 -51.49
C GLN A 104 -7.19 -47.80 -52.23
N ASP A 105 -8.19 -46.91 -52.21
CA ASP A 105 -9.55 -47.14 -52.72
C ASP A 105 -10.28 -48.38 -52.17
N GLY A 106 -9.85 -48.88 -51.01
CA GLY A 106 -10.39 -50.09 -50.40
C GLY A 106 -10.05 -51.37 -51.16
N GLN A 107 -9.13 -51.34 -52.15
CA GLN A 107 -8.85 -52.49 -53.00
C GLN A 107 -7.81 -53.45 -52.40
N VAL A 108 -8.18 -54.71 -52.18
CA VAL A 108 -7.24 -55.77 -51.77
C VAL A 108 -7.01 -56.76 -52.92
N PRO A 109 -5.75 -57.00 -53.34
CA PRO A 109 -5.44 -57.99 -54.38
C PRO A 109 -5.59 -59.44 -53.87
N PRO A 110 -6.04 -60.37 -54.73
CA PRO A 110 -6.40 -61.75 -54.35
C PRO A 110 -5.22 -62.62 -53.89
N GLU A 111 -3.98 -62.19 -54.14
CA GLU A 111 -2.77 -62.93 -53.77
C GLU A 111 -2.46 -62.87 -52.25
N ARG A 112 -3.14 -62.01 -51.49
CA ARG A 112 -2.88 -61.78 -50.05
C ARG A 112 -3.90 -62.43 -49.11
N LEU A 113 -4.77 -63.32 -49.59
CA LEU A 113 -5.87 -63.92 -48.83
C LEU A 113 -5.44 -64.89 -47.70
N SER A 114 -4.14 -65.14 -47.54
CA SER A 114 -3.56 -65.99 -46.47
C SER A 114 -3.09 -65.22 -45.23
N TYR A 115 -3.17 -63.88 -45.22
CA TYR A 115 -2.76 -63.02 -44.09
C TYR A 115 -3.88 -62.08 -43.64
N THR A 116 -3.79 -61.60 -42.40
CA THR A 116 -4.72 -60.60 -41.85
C THR A 116 -4.53 -59.24 -42.55
N ILE A 117 -5.61 -58.67 -43.09
CA ILE A 117 -5.61 -57.37 -43.79
C ILE A 117 -5.80 -56.23 -42.79
N GLU A 118 -4.83 -55.31 -42.65
CA GLU A 118 -4.97 -54.12 -41.79
C GLU A 118 -5.51 -52.90 -42.57
N ILE A 119 -6.60 -52.30 -42.08
CA ILE A 119 -7.29 -51.15 -42.66
C ILE A 119 -7.08 -49.95 -41.74
N TYR A 120 -6.44 -48.88 -42.24
CA TYR A 120 -6.16 -47.67 -41.47
C TYR A 120 -7.19 -46.58 -41.75
N VAL A 121 -7.68 -45.93 -40.68
CA VAL A 121 -8.77 -44.96 -40.75
C VAL A 121 -8.46 -43.73 -39.87
N LEU A 122 -8.95 -42.54 -40.26
CA LEU A 122 -8.82 -41.29 -39.48
C LEU A 122 -10.19 -40.63 -39.26
N SER A 123 -10.46 -40.13 -38.05
CA SER A 123 -11.65 -39.33 -37.72
C SER A 123 -11.33 -37.83 -37.65
N GLY A 124 -12.12 -36.99 -38.35
CA GLY A 124 -12.16 -35.54 -38.14
C GLY A 124 -11.76 -34.63 -39.32
N THR A 125 -12.31 -33.41 -39.32
CA THR A 125 -12.16 -32.38 -40.37
C THR A 125 -10.81 -31.66 -40.30
N VAL A 126 -10.04 -31.76 -41.39
CA VAL A 126 -8.70 -31.19 -41.55
C VAL A 126 -8.74 -29.70 -41.96
N ASP A 127 -7.92 -28.88 -41.29
CA ASP A 127 -7.72 -27.43 -41.48
C ASP A 127 -7.46 -27.05 -42.96
N SER A 128 -8.11 -25.99 -43.45
CA SER A 128 -8.16 -25.59 -44.87
C SER A 128 -6.80 -25.31 -45.50
N ASN A 129 -5.85 -24.74 -44.76
CA ASN A 129 -4.48 -24.54 -45.26
C ASN A 129 -3.70 -25.86 -45.34
N LEU A 130 -3.99 -26.80 -44.43
CA LEU A 130 -3.42 -28.14 -44.46
C LEU A 130 -4.02 -28.95 -45.61
N GLN A 131 -5.30 -28.76 -45.94
CA GLN A 131 -5.93 -29.37 -47.13
C GLN A 131 -5.32 -28.86 -48.44
N VAL A 132 -5.01 -27.57 -48.57
CA VAL A 132 -4.39 -27.03 -49.79
C VAL A 132 -2.97 -27.57 -49.96
N ASN A 133 -2.20 -27.65 -48.87
CA ASN A 133 -0.88 -28.25 -48.90
C ASN A 133 -0.94 -29.76 -49.14
N LEU A 134 -1.90 -30.47 -48.52
CA LEU A 134 -2.16 -31.88 -48.78
C LEU A 134 -2.52 -32.11 -50.24
N ARG A 135 -3.40 -31.31 -50.85
CA ARG A 135 -3.74 -31.44 -52.28
C ARG A 135 -2.56 -31.17 -53.21
N LYS A 136 -1.74 -30.15 -52.93
CA LYS A 136 -0.52 -29.89 -53.71
C LYS A 136 0.47 -31.05 -53.58
N LEU A 137 0.61 -31.60 -52.37
CA LEU A 137 1.42 -32.79 -52.11
C LEU A 137 0.83 -34.04 -52.77
N ASP A 138 -0.49 -34.19 -52.81
CA ASP A 138 -1.20 -35.32 -53.43
C ASP A 138 -1.08 -35.26 -54.96
N GLU A 139 -1.15 -34.06 -55.54
CA GLU A 139 -0.89 -33.81 -56.96
C GLU A 139 0.57 -34.12 -57.33
N GLU A 140 1.50 -33.77 -56.45
CA GLU A 140 2.93 -34.02 -56.65
C GLU A 140 3.28 -35.51 -56.47
N ILE A 141 2.65 -36.18 -55.50
CA ILE A 141 2.72 -37.63 -55.31
C ILE A 141 2.10 -38.34 -56.51
N ASN A 142 0.92 -37.92 -56.99
CA ASN A 142 0.30 -38.53 -58.18
C ASN A 142 1.16 -38.35 -59.44
N ARG A 143 1.81 -37.19 -59.60
CA ARG A 143 2.78 -36.94 -60.67
C ARG A 143 3.98 -37.89 -60.57
N ILE A 144 4.56 -38.03 -59.38
CA ILE A 144 5.72 -38.91 -59.11
C ILE A 144 5.35 -40.41 -59.20
N THR A 145 4.12 -40.78 -58.82
CA THR A 145 3.58 -42.14 -58.87
C THR A 145 3.31 -42.58 -60.31
N LYS A 146 2.81 -41.67 -61.16
CA LYS A 146 2.69 -41.88 -62.62
C LYS A 146 4.04 -42.00 -63.32
N GLU A 147 5.06 -41.31 -62.83
CA GLU A 147 6.40 -41.31 -63.43
C GLU A 147 7.26 -42.53 -63.03
N LYS A 148 6.82 -43.36 -62.07
CA LYS A 148 7.40 -44.66 -61.68
C LYS A 148 8.94 -44.67 -61.58
N LYS A 149 9.54 -43.59 -61.06
CA LYS A 149 11.00 -43.44 -60.88
C LYS A 149 11.49 -43.55 -59.44
N LEU A 150 10.63 -43.85 -58.47
CA LEU A 150 11.02 -44.09 -57.08
C LEU A 150 10.36 -45.37 -56.55
N SER A 151 11.13 -46.19 -55.83
CA SER A 151 10.67 -47.42 -55.18
C SER A 151 9.71 -47.08 -54.03
N ASP A 152 8.70 -47.91 -53.73
CA ASP A 152 7.77 -47.73 -52.60
C ASP A 152 8.46 -47.38 -51.26
N ARG A 153 9.71 -47.82 -51.07
CA ARG A 153 10.56 -47.47 -49.91
C ARG A 153 10.99 -46.00 -49.83
N GLN A 154 10.99 -45.27 -50.94
CA GLN A 154 11.31 -43.84 -51.01
C GLN A 154 10.07 -42.99 -50.74
N ILE A 155 8.89 -43.44 -51.19
CA ILE A 155 7.59 -42.81 -50.90
C ILE A 155 7.31 -42.86 -49.39
N VAL A 156 7.41 -44.04 -48.77
CA VAL A 156 7.24 -44.19 -47.31
C VAL A 156 8.23 -43.35 -46.50
N ARG A 157 9.45 -43.12 -47.02
CA ARG A 157 10.44 -42.25 -46.37
C ARG A 157 10.08 -40.77 -46.47
N LEU A 158 9.59 -40.32 -47.62
CA LEU A 158 9.12 -38.95 -47.82
C LEU A 158 7.89 -38.66 -46.97
N GLU A 159 6.92 -39.58 -46.93
CA GLU A 159 5.74 -39.46 -46.07
C GLU A 159 6.11 -39.34 -44.59
N LYS A 160 7.01 -40.20 -44.10
CA LYS A 160 7.51 -40.10 -42.72
C LYS A 160 8.17 -38.75 -42.46
N SER A 161 9.04 -38.30 -43.37
CA SER A 161 9.72 -37.00 -43.24
C SER A 161 8.75 -35.82 -43.21
N LEU A 162 7.69 -35.85 -44.02
CA LEU A 162 6.67 -34.82 -44.03
C LEU A 162 5.86 -34.81 -42.73
N LEU A 163 5.48 -35.99 -42.24
CA LEU A 163 4.73 -36.13 -41.01
C LEU A 163 5.56 -35.66 -39.80
N ASP A 164 6.84 -36.00 -39.75
CA ASP A 164 7.79 -35.50 -38.74
C ASP A 164 7.93 -33.97 -38.82
N THR A 165 7.93 -33.40 -40.02
CA THR A 165 8.00 -31.94 -40.23
C THR A 165 6.72 -31.23 -39.77
N VAL A 166 5.54 -31.79 -40.07
CA VAL A 166 4.25 -31.24 -39.62
C VAL A 166 4.14 -31.30 -38.09
N LEU A 167 4.54 -32.41 -37.48
CA LEU A 167 4.57 -32.56 -36.02
C LEU A 167 5.51 -31.54 -35.38
N TYR A 168 6.71 -31.36 -35.95
CA TYR A 168 7.68 -30.38 -35.47
C TYR A 168 7.12 -28.95 -35.48
N TYR A 169 6.47 -28.53 -36.56
CA TYR A 169 5.87 -27.20 -36.63
C TYR A 169 4.66 -27.03 -35.73
N GLN A 170 3.85 -28.08 -35.52
CA GLN A 170 2.76 -28.04 -34.54
C GLN A 170 3.28 -27.89 -33.11
N GLU A 171 4.37 -28.58 -32.77
CA GLU A 171 4.99 -28.48 -31.45
C GLU A 171 5.62 -27.10 -31.24
N GLN A 172 6.30 -26.54 -32.25
CA GLN A 172 6.76 -25.16 -32.21
C GLN A 172 5.61 -24.18 -31.98
N ARG A 173 4.50 -24.32 -32.73
CA ARG A 173 3.35 -23.42 -32.59
C ARG A 173 2.79 -23.44 -31.16
N LYS A 174 2.60 -24.63 -30.58
CA LYS A 174 2.17 -24.77 -29.17
C LYS A 174 3.15 -24.09 -28.21
N SER A 175 4.46 -24.22 -28.44
CA SER A 175 5.48 -23.55 -27.61
C SER A 175 5.39 -22.02 -27.72
N TRP A 176 5.16 -21.49 -28.92
CA TRP A 176 4.98 -20.05 -29.13
C TRP A 176 3.70 -19.52 -28.50
N ASP A 177 2.59 -20.23 -28.64
CA ASP A 177 1.31 -19.85 -28.02
C ASP A 177 1.44 -19.82 -26.48
N ALA A 178 2.11 -20.80 -25.88
CA ALA A 178 2.37 -20.82 -24.43
C ALA A 178 3.26 -19.65 -23.97
N LYS A 179 4.30 -19.30 -24.75
CA LYS A 179 5.15 -18.12 -24.46
C LYS A 179 4.38 -16.80 -24.61
N LEU A 180 3.49 -16.72 -25.60
CA LEU A 180 2.66 -15.54 -25.80
C LEU A 180 1.70 -15.33 -24.62
N GLU A 181 1.06 -16.40 -24.16
CA GLU A 181 0.19 -16.34 -22.98
C GLU A 181 0.97 -15.94 -21.72
N GLN A 182 2.15 -16.52 -21.50
CA GLN A 182 3.01 -16.17 -20.35
C GLN A 182 3.43 -14.69 -20.39
N THR A 183 3.82 -14.19 -21.56
CA THR A 183 4.23 -12.79 -21.71
C THR A 183 3.07 -11.81 -21.54
N GLN A 184 1.86 -12.17 -21.99
CA GLN A 184 0.64 -11.40 -21.74
C GLN A 184 0.33 -11.31 -20.25
N GLN A 185 0.38 -12.43 -19.52
CA GLN A 185 0.17 -12.44 -18.07
C GLN A 185 1.21 -11.58 -17.33
N MET A 186 2.48 -11.66 -17.73
CA MET A 186 3.54 -10.81 -17.15
C MET A 186 3.30 -9.32 -17.43
N LEU A 187 2.87 -8.97 -18.64
CA LEU A 187 2.56 -7.60 -19.02
C LEU A 187 1.37 -7.05 -18.22
N GLU A 188 0.31 -7.84 -18.03
CA GLU A 188 -0.84 -7.47 -17.21
C GLU A 188 -0.46 -7.26 -15.75
N ALA A 189 0.32 -8.19 -15.17
CA ALA A 189 0.82 -8.05 -13.80
C ALA A 189 1.70 -6.79 -13.63
N SER A 190 2.59 -6.51 -14.59
CA SER A 190 3.42 -5.31 -14.62
C SER A 190 2.58 -4.04 -14.73
N ASN A 191 1.56 -4.02 -15.60
CA ASN A 191 0.64 -2.90 -15.74
C ASN A 191 -0.15 -2.64 -14.44
N GLN A 192 -0.60 -3.69 -13.75
CA GLN A 192 -1.25 -3.55 -12.45
C GLN A 192 -0.30 -2.99 -11.38
N ALA A 193 0.94 -3.47 -11.34
CA ALA A 193 1.96 -2.94 -10.42
C ALA A 193 2.26 -1.46 -10.69
N ASN A 194 2.40 -1.06 -11.96
CA ASN A 194 2.60 0.34 -12.35
C ASN A 194 1.41 1.23 -11.96
N ARG A 195 0.17 0.76 -12.10
CA ARG A 195 -1.02 1.50 -11.64
C ARG A 195 -0.98 1.73 -10.13
N ARG A 196 -0.71 0.68 -9.34
CA ARG A 196 -0.59 0.80 -7.88
C ARG A 196 0.52 1.77 -7.46
N LEU A 197 1.65 1.75 -8.17
CA LEU A 197 2.74 2.70 -7.92
C LEU A 197 2.32 4.14 -8.24
N SER A 198 1.64 4.36 -9.37
CA SER A 198 1.10 5.67 -9.75
C SER A 198 0.11 6.20 -8.71
N ASP A 199 -0.81 5.36 -8.24
CA ASP A 199 -1.79 5.72 -7.20
C ASP A 199 -1.08 6.09 -5.89
N SER A 200 -0.05 5.32 -5.53
CA SER A 200 0.79 5.60 -4.35
C SER A 200 1.52 6.94 -4.49
N LEU A 201 2.15 7.21 -5.64
CA LEU A 201 2.82 8.49 -5.93
C LEU A 201 1.85 9.67 -5.86
N GLN A 202 0.64 9.51 -6.42
CA GLN A 202 -0.39 10.54 -6.33
C GLN A 202 -0.82 10.79 -4.88
N SER A 203 -0.94 9.73 -4.08
CA SER A 203 -1.26 9.83 -2.65
C SER A 203 -0.17 10.57 -1.87
N PHE A 204 1.11 10.26 -2.13
CA PHE A 204 2.24 10.94 -1.51
C PHE A 204 2.34 12.40 -1.92
N SER A 205 2.10 12.70 -3.21
CA SER A 205 2.06 14.09 -3.70
C SER A 205 0.97 14.91 -2.99
N ARG A 206 -0.22 14.34 -2.76
CA ARG A 206 -1.28 15.02 -1.97
C ARG A 206 -0.85 15.24 -0.52
N GLN A 207 -0.21 14.25 0.11
CA GLN A 207 0.28 14.39 1.48
C GLN A 207 1.36 15.47 1.60
N ILE A 208 2.29 15.54 0.63
CA ILE A 208 3.31 16.59 0.57
C ILE A 208 2.67 17.98 0.48
N ASN A 209 1.66 18.14 -0.37
CA ASN A 209 0.97 19.43 -0.49
C ASN A 209 0.26 19.82 0.83
N ILE A 210 -0.45 18.88 1.46
CA ILE A 210 -1.08 19.12 2.77
C ILE A 210 -0.03 19.50 3.81
N LEU A 211 1.09 18.78 3.89
CA LEU A 211 2.16 19.07 4.82
C LEU A 211 2.75 20.46 4.58
N GLN A 212 2.99 20.82 3.32
CA GLN A 212 3.49 22.13 2.96
C GLN A 212 2.52 23.25 3.40
N ASP A 213 1.22 23.08 3.16
CA ASP A 213 0.18 24.03 3.62
C ASP A 213 0.17 24.14 5.15
N THR A 214 0.30 23.02 5.87
CA THR A 214 0.35 23.05 7.35
C THR A 214 1.60 23.75 7.88
N VAL A 215 2.76 23.52 7.27
CA VAL A 215 4.02 24.19 7.66
C VAL A 215 3.89 25.69 7.42
N SER A 216 3.39 26.12 6.26
CA SER A 216 3.15 27.54 5.99
C SER A 216 2.17 28.18 6.96
N SER A 217 1.08 27.49 7.31
CA SER A 217 0.12 27.97 8.31
C SER A 217 0.74 28.09 9.70
N LEU A 218 1.51 27.09 10.14
CA LEU A 218 2.18 27.13 11.43
C LEU A 218 3.24 28.22 11.50
N MET A 219 4.01 28.43 10.42
CA MET A 219 4.98 29.52 10.34
C MET A 219 4.30 30.89 10.45
N ASN A 220 3.17 31.10 9.77
CA ASN A 220 2.42 32.35 9.87
C ASN A 220 1.87 32.56 11.30
N ARG A 221 1.27 31.53 11.90
CA ARG A 221 0.76 31.61 13.28
C ARG A 221 1.87 31.87 14.29
N LEU A 222 3.05 31.28 14.08
CA LEU A 222 4.22 31.54 14.92
C LEU A 222 4.70 32.98 14.76
N ALA A 223 4.77 33.50 13.53
CA ALA A 223 5.15 34.88 13.28
C ALA A 223 4.18 35.87 13.95
N GLU A 224 2.86 35.66 13.79
CA GLU A 224 1.82 36.47 14.45
C GLU A 224 1.91 36.41 15.98
N ALA A 225 2.14 35.22 16.54
CA ALA A 225 2.27 35.05 17.98
C ALA A 225 3.53 35.73 18.54
N LEU A 226 4.65 35.65 17.82
CA LEU A 226 5.89 36.34 18.20
C LEU A 226 5.72 37.85 18.12
N GLU A 227 5.14 38.38 17.03
CA GLU A 227 4.86 39.80 16.89
C GLU A 227 3.95 40.31 18.02
N ALA A 228 2.87 39.58 18.32
CA ALA A 228 2.00 39.90 19.44
C ALA A 228 2.73 39.86 20.78
N LYS A 229 3.62 38.88 21.01
CA LYS A 229 4.47 38.80 22.22
C LYS A 229 5.33 40.06 22.34
N TYR A 230 6.07 40.43 21.28
CA TYR A 230 6.95 41.61 21.29
C TYR A 230 6.20 42.92 21.50
N VAL A 231 5.04 43.10 20.86
CA VAL A 231 4.20 44.29 21.08
C VAL A 231 3.77 44.38 22.54
N ARG A 232 3.32 43.27 23.14
CA ARG A 232 2.92 43.24 24.55
C ARG A 232 4.09 43.48 25.50
N GLN A 233 5.25 42.87 25.25
CA GLN A 233 6.48 43.14 26.01
C GLN A 233 6.81 44.64 25.99
N LYS A 234 6.79 45.26 24.81
CA LYS A 234 7.07 46.69 24.67
C LYS A 234 6.06 47.56 25.43
N GLU A 235 4.76 47.28 25.29
CA GLU A 235 3.71 48.03 26.00
C GLU A 235 3.90 47.97 27.52
N ILE A 236 4.16 46.77 28.07
CA ILE A 236 4.37 46.56 29.50
C ILE A 236 5.65 47.26 29.96
N TYR A 237 6.74 47.12 29.22
CA TYR A 237 8.01 47.77 29.55
C TYR A 237 7.89 49.30 29.58
N GLU A 238 7.30 49.90 28.54
CA GLU A 238 7.11 51.36 28.47
C GLU A 238 6.17 51.88 29.57
N GLY A 239 5.11 51.13 29.90
CA GLY A 239 4.20 51.45 31.00
C GLY A 239 4.91 51.41 32.35
N LEU A 240 5.52 50.27 32.66
CA LEU A 240 6.24 50.03 33.91
C LEU A 240 7.38 51.04 34.12
N THR A 241 8.22 51.27 33.10
CA THR A 241 9.32 52.24 33.19
C THR A 241 8.80 53.64 33.46
N ARG A 242 7.67 54.04 32.84
CA ARG A 242 7.07 55.35 33.08
C ARG A 242 6.56 55.49 34.52
N GLU A 243 5.86 54.49 35.04
CA GLU A 243 5.31 54.49 36.40
C GLU A 243 6.42 54.52 37.46
N ILE A 244 7.45 53.68 37.30
CA ILE A 244 8.60 53.63 38.20
C ILE A 244 9.34 54.97 38.22
N LEU A 245 9.62 55.55 37.05
CA LEU A 245 10.33 56.83 36.95
C LEU A 245 9.51 58.00 37.51
N ASP A 246 8.19 58.03 37.26
CA ASP A 246 7.33 59.08 37.84
C ASP A 246 7.28 58.93 39.37
N TYR A 247 7.09 57.73 39.90
CA TYR A 247 7.15 57.47 41.35
C TYR A 247 8.46 57.96 41.98
N GLU A 248 9.59 57.56 41.42
CA GLU A 248 10.92 57.92 41.91
C GLU A 248 11.13 59.45 41.86
N SER A 249 10.71 60.09 40.77
CA SER A 249 10.76 61.56 40.65
C SER A 249 9.91 62.25 41.70
N ARG A 250 8.68 61.78 41.97
CA ARG A 250 7.80 62.39 43.00
C ARG A 250 8.33 62.13 44.41
N LEU A 251 8.94 60.99 44.65
CA LEU A 251 9.58 60.68 45.92
C LEU A 251 10.77 61.62 46.19
N LYS A 252 11.59 61.90 45.16
CA LYS A 252 12.68 62.88 45.22
C LYS A 252 12.15 64.31 45.44
N ASP A 253 11.07 64.70 44.76
CA ASP A 253 10.42 65.99 44.98
C ASP A 253 9.97 66.15 46.44
N LEU A 254 9.36 65.10 47.00
CA LEU A 254 8.94 65.07 48.40
C LEU A 254 10.14 65.16 49.35
N GLN A 255 11.16 64.35 49.14
CA GLN A 255 12.41 64.39 49.90
C GLN A 255 13.02 65.81 49.91
N ASN A 256 13.13 66.45 48.75
CA ASN A 256 13.69 67.80 48.60
C ASN A 256 12.87 68.88 49.31
N TRP A 257 11.59 68.59 49.58
CA TRP A 257 10.67 69.49 50.27
C TRP A 257 10.72 69.33 51.79
N LEU A 258 11.04 68.14 52.32
CA LEU A 258 11.04 67.86 53.76
C LEU A 258 11.86 68.87 54.59
N PRO A 259 13.12 69.22 54.24
CA PRO A 259 13.91 70.19 54.99
C PRO A 259 13.29 71.61 55.01
N LYS A 260 12.40 71.91 54.07
CA LYS A 260 11.75 73.22 53.90
C LYS A 260 10.38 73.29 54.56
N VAL A 261 9.91 72.23 55.20
CA VAL A 261 8.52 72.12 55.69
C VAL A 261 8.15 73.19 56.74
N GLN A 262 9.13 73.71 57.48
CA GLN A 262 8.90 74.82 58.42
C GLN A 262 8.35 76.08 57.74
N SER A 263 8.66 76.29 56.46
CA SER A 263 8.15 77.42 55.69
C SER A 263 6.62 77.41 55.55
N CYS A 264 5.98 76.24 55.65
CA CYS A 264 4.51 76.09 55.63
C CYS A 264 3.82 76.81 56.80
N TYR A 265 4.49 76.94 57.95
CA TYR A 265 3.97 77.71 59.10
C TYR A 265 4.11 79.23 58.91
N LYS A 266 4.89 79.68 57.92
CA LYS A 266 5.19 81.08 57.65
C LYS A 266 4.44 81.63 56.44
N SER A 267 4.05 80.77 55.49
CA SER A 267 3.38 81.17 54.26
C SER A 267 2.34 80.15 53.80
N ASN A 268 1.13 80.62 53.50
CA ASN A 268 0.07 79.80 52.89
C ASN A 268 0.47 79.30 51.50
N GLN A 269 1.31 80.03 50.78
CA GLN A 269 1.84 79.60 49.48
C GLN A 269 2.77 78.39 49.63
N ALA A 270 3.60 78.36 50.68
CA ALA A 270 4.46 77.23 50.99
C ALA A 270 3.62 75.99 51.36
N LEU A 271 2.59 76.17 52.19
CA LEU A 271 1.66 75.08 52.55
C LEU A 271 0.95 74.50 51.31
N ALA A 272 0.45 75.35 50.41
CA ALA A 272 -0.19 74.91 49.17
C ALA A 272 0.80 74.17 48.24
N ALA A 273 2.04 74.65 48.14
CA ALA A 273 3.08 74.00 47.34
C ALA A 273 3.45 72.62 47.91
N PHE A 274 3.60 72.49 49.23
CA PHE A 274 3.84 71.20 49.89
C PHE A 274 2.70 70.22 49.64
N ASN A 275 1.45 70.64 49.84
CA ASN A 275 0.28 69.79 49.59
C ASN A 275 0.24 69.30 48.13
N LYS A 276 0.61 70.14 47.16
CA LYS A 276 0.70 69.73 45.76
C LYS A 276 1.73 68.62 45.55
N VAL A 277 2.88 68.68 46.21
CA VAL A 277 3.92 67.64 46.16
C VAL A 277 3.41 66.34 46.79
N CYS A 278 2.76 66.41 47.96
CA CYS A 278 2.17 65.24 48.60
C CYS A 278 1.11 64.56 47.71
N VAL A 279 0.22 65.33 47.08
CA VAL A 279 -0.80 64.80 46.17
C VAL A 279 -0.15 64.16 44.94
N ALA A 280 0.86 64.80 44.34
CA ALA A 280 1.58 64.24 43.21
C ALA A 280 2.25 62.90 43.56
N TYR A 281 2.88 62.81 44.74
CA TYR A 281 3.45 61.57 45.26
C TYR A 281 2.37 60.50 45.47
N SER A 282 1.25 60.83 46.13
CA SER A 282 0.17 59.88 46.37
C SER A 282 -0.40 59.31 45.07
N ASN A 283 -0.61 60.16 44.06
CA ASN A 283 -1.09 59.71 42.75
C ASN A 283 -0.11 58.77 42.06
N ALA A 284 1.19 59.07 42.08
CA ALA A 284 2.21 58.21 41.48
C ALA A 284 2.32 56.86 42.20
N ARG A 285 2.26 56.88 43.54
CA ARG A 285 2.19 55.65 44.35
C ARG A 285 0.94 54.83 44.04
N ASP A 286 -0.23 55.46 43.94
CA ASP A 286 -1.47 54.76 43.65
C ASP A 286 -1.47 54.12 42.27
N ALA A 287 -0.93 54.79 41.26
CA ALA A 287 -0.73 54.19 39.94
C ALA A 287 0.13 52.91 40.05
N LEU A 288 1.29 53.03 40.70
CA LEU A 288 2.21 51.91 40.89
C LEU A 288 1.60 50.74 41.68
N TYR A 289 0.77 51.03 42.71
CA TYR A 289 0.11 50.02 43.52
C TYR A 289 -1.02 49.32 42.77
N ASN A 290 -1.85 50.09 42.05
CA ASN A 290 -3.01 49.55 41.35
C ASN A 290 -2.61 48.62 40.18
N ASP A 291 -1.51 48.92 39.50
CA ASP A 291 -1.04 48.15 38.35
C ASP A 291 -0.01 47.06 38.72
N GLN A 292 0.38 46.96 39.99
CA GLN A 292 1.37 45.99 40.48
C GLN A 292 1.09 44.55 40.02
N GLN A 293 -0.13 44.06 40.23
CA GLN A 293 -0.48 42.67 39.89
C GLN A 293 -0.51 42.44 38.38
N ASN A 294 -1.00 43.42 37.62
CA ASN A 294 -1.03 43.36 36.16
C ASN A 294 0.39 43.34 35.58
N ASN A 295 1.29 44.17 36.12
CA ASN A 295 2.68 44.22 35.72
C ASN A 295 3.39 42.89 36.04
N LEU A 296 3.20 42.32 37.24
CA LEU A 296 3.78 41.03 37.60
C LEU A 296 3.30 39.88 36.71
N LEU A 297 1.98 39.79 36.45
CA LEU A 297 1.43 38.78 35.54
C LEU A 297 1.92 39.00 34.10
N GLY A 298 2.02 40.26 33.67
CA GLY A 298 2.57 40.61 32.37
C GLY A 298 4.00 40.11 32.21
N LEU A 299 4.86 40.36 33.19
CA LEU A 299 6.24 39.85 33.17
C LEU A 299 6.27 38.31 33.16
N GLN A 300 5.47 37.64 33.99
CA GLN A 300 5.39 36.17 34.01
C GLN A 300 4.93 35.55 32.69
N HIS A 301 4.05 36.23 31.96
CA HIS A 301 3.48 35.70 30.71
C HIS A 301 4.33 36.01 29.49
N TYR A 302 5.05 37.13 29.49
CA TYR A 302 5.72 37.63 28.31
C TYR A 302 7.25 37.61 28.38
N TRP A 303 7.87 37.53 29.57
CA TRP A 303 9.31 37.34 29.72
C TRP A 303 9.63 35.88 29.98
N ASP A 304 10.74 35.41 29.41
CA ASP A 304 11.15 34.01 29.54
C ASP A 304 12.00 33.80 30.81
N ASP A 305 12.64 34.86 31.33
CA ASP A 305 13.42 34.82 32.57
C ASP A 305 12.55 35.05 33.82
N PRO A 306 12.41 34.05 34.72
CA PRO A 306 11.70 34.22 35.99
C PRO A 306 12.33 35.29 36.90
N ALA A 307 13.63 35.59 36.75
CA ALA A 307 14.31 36.61 37.53
C ALA A 307 13.72 38.01 37.29
N ALA A 308 13.16 38.30 36.11
CA ALA A 308 12.52 39.59 35.83
C ALA A 308 11.33 39.84 36.78
N THR A 309 10.51 38.81 37.00
CA THR A 309 9.36 38.89 37.90
C THR A 309 9.80 39.01 39.36
N GLU A 310 10.80 38.22 39.78
CA GLU A 310 11.33 38.25 41.15
C GLU A 310 11.94 39.62 41.49
N ASN A 311 12.71 40.20 40.57
CA ASN A 311 13.29 41.53 40.75
C ASN A 311 12.22 42.62 40.81
N LEU A 312 11.18 42.53 39.98
CA LEU A 312 10.05 43.47 40.06
C LEU A 312 9.29 43.35 41.39
N GLN A 313 9.06 42.11 41.86
CA GLN A 313 8.44 41.88 43.16
C GLN A 313 9.29 42.45 44.31
N THR A 314 10.60 42.27 44.24
CA THR A 314 11.56 42.83 45.20
C THR A 314 11.54 44.36 45.18
N TYR A 315 11.49 44.97 43.98
CA TYR A 315 11.35 46.41 43.82
C TYR A 315 10.07 46.93 44.50
N TYR A 316 8.92 46.29 44.27
CA TYR A 316 7.67 46.69 44.94
C TYR A 316 7.74 46.54 46.46
N GLN A 317 8.37 45.49 46.98
CA GLN A 317 8.57 45.32 48.42
C GLN A 317 9.42 46.45 49.02
N GLN A 318 10.49 46.85 48.32
CA GLN A 318 11.31 47.99 48.74
C GLN A 318 10.52 49.30 48.72
N VAL A 319 9.71 49.52 47.68
CA VAL A 319 8.86 50.71 47.58
C VAL A 319 7.83 50.78 48.71
N PHE A 320 7.03 49.73 48.91
CA PHE A 320 5.90 49.80 49.83
C PHE A 320 6.33 49.53 51.27
N SER A 321 6.96 48.39 51.53
CA SER A 321 7.34 47.99 52.89
C SER A 321 8.63 48.64 53.37
N GLY A 322 9.52 49.06 52.46
CA GLY A 322 10.78 49.71 52.80
C GLY A 322 10.71 51.23 52.90
N ILE A 323 9.89 51.88 52.09
CA ILE A 323 9.82 53.35 52.01
C ILE A 323 8.45 53.88 52.39
N HIS A 324 7.38 53.42 51.74
CA HIS A 324 6.06 54.00 51.92
C HIS A 324 5.55 53.83 53.35
N ASP A 325 5.56 52.61 53.87
CA ASP A 325 5.00 52.31 55.19
C ASP A 325 5.82 52.97 56.32
N PRO A 326 7.13 52.69 56.49
CA PRO A 326 7.88 53.19 57.65
C PRO A 326 8.21 54.69 57.57
N ILE A 327 8.40 55.26 56.38
CA ILE A 327 8.84 56.66 56.26
C ILE A 327 7.66 57.56 55.91
N ILE A 328 6.94 57.23 54.84
CA ILE A 328 5.91 58.16 54.34
C ILE A 328 4.64 58.08 55.17
N LEU A 329 4.15 56.89 55.49
CA LEU A 329 2.93 56.71 56.27
C LEU A 329 3.19 57.02 57.75
N ASP A 330 4.20 56.40 58.36
CA ASP A 330 4.42 56.51 59.80
C ASP A 330 5.05 57.82 60.25
N GLU A 331 5.97 58.42 59.47
CA GLU A 331 6.60 59.69 59.86
C GLU A 331 5.98 60.90 59.16
N VAL A 332 5.99 60.91 57.82
CA VAL A 332 5.54 62.07 57.05
C VAL A 332 4.03 62.29 57.20
N ASN A 333 3.20 61.26 57.07
CA ASN A 333 1.76 61.42 57.12
C ASN A 333 1.27 61.63 58.56
N GLN A 334 1.64 60.73 59.49
CA GLN A 334 1.17 60.81 60.88
C GLN A 334 1.72 62.01 61.65
N THR A 335 2.92 62.52 61.32
CA THR A 335 3.51 63.63 62.06
C THR A 335 3.52 64.91 61.25
N VAL A 336 4.14 64.91 60.07
CA VAL A 336 4.35 66.15 59.31
C VAL A 336 3.04 66.69 58.73
N ILE A 337 2.33 65.88 57.93
CA ILE A 337 1.07 66.26 57.28
C ILE A 337 0.00 66.54 58.35
N ARG A 338 -0.16 65.66 59.34
CA ARG A 338 -1.13 65.85 60.42
C ARG A 338 -0.92 67.15 61.20
N ASN A 339 0.33 67.49 61.57
CA ASN A 339 0.60 68.73 62.30
C ASN A 339 0.33 69.98 61.43
N LEU A 340 0.63 69.93 60.13
CA LEU A 340 0.28 71.01 59.20
C LEU A 340 -1.23 71.15 58.98
N GLN A 341 -1.97 70.03 58.99
CA GLN A 341 -3.43 70.05 58.95
C GLN A 341 -4.01 70.66 60.23
N GLU A 342 -3.52 70.27 61.41
CA GLU A 342 -3.91 70.87 62.70
C GLU A 342 -3.61 72.37 62.74
N TYR A 343 -2.49 72.80 62.15
CA TYR A 343 -2.18 74.21 61.99
C TYR A 343 -3.21 74.93 61.10
N SER A 344 -3.51 74.38 59.92
CA SER A 344 -4.44 75.00 58.98
C SER A 344 -5.90 75.07 59.49
N THR A 345 -6.32 74.10 60.31
CA THR A 345 -7.70 73.94 60.78
C THR A 345 -7.94 74.51 62.17
N LYS A 346 -6.98 74.37 63.08
CA LYS A 346 -7.09 74.73 64.51
C LYS A 346 -6.10 75.81 64.93
N GLY A 347 -5.20 76.25 64.06
CA GLY A 347 -4.15 77.24 64.37
C GLY A 347 -3.02 76.73 65.27
N ILE A 348 -2.97 75.42 65.55
CA ILE A 348 -1.99 74.82 66.47
C ILE A 348 -0.61 74.71 65.78
N ARG A 349 0.43 75.27 66.39
CA ARG A 349 1.79 75.28 65.81
C ARG A 349 2.70 74.28 66.52
N LYS A 350 3.00 73.15 65.88
CA LYS A 350 3.95 72.12 66.35
C LYS A 350 5.23 72.10 65.52
N VAL A 351 5.90 73.25 65.45
CA VAL A 351 7.01 73.49 64.50
C VAL A 351 8.23 72.60 64.79
N SER A 352 8.59 72.40 66.06
CA SER A 352 9.71 71.54 66.48
C SER A 352 9.51 70.09 66.05
N ASP A 353 8.33 69.54 66.36
CA ASP A 353 8.01 68.13 66.15
C ASP A 353 7.89 67.83 64.65
N THR A 354 7.28 68.76 63.91
CA THR A 354 7.19 68.69 62.44
C THR A 354 8.57 68.74 61.80
N ARG A 355 9.46 69.61 62.29
CA ARG A 355 10.83 69.70 61.78
C ARG A 355 11.60 68.42 62.04
N ARG A 356 11.56 67.92 63.29
CA ARG A 356 12.28 66.71 63.67
C ARG A 356 11.85 65.52 62.81
N ALA A 357 10.55 65.28 62.68
CA ALA A 357 10.04 64.19 61.85
C ALA A 357 10.38 64.37 60.36
N ALA A 358 10.42 65.60 59.85
CA ALA A 358 10.82 65.86 58.47
C ALA A 358 12.33 65.68 58.23
N ASP A 359 13.17 66.06 59.20
CA ASP A 359 14.62 65.84 59.16
C ASP A 359 14.92 64.33 59.25
N ASP A 360 14.27 63.60 60.16
CA ASP A 360 14.39 62.14 60.31
C ASP A 360 13.95 61.40 59.04
N ALA A 361 12.79 61.75 58.46
CA ALA A 361 12.31 61.17 57.21
C ALA A 361 13.22 61.52 56.01
N TYR A 362 13.79 62.73 55.97
CA TYR A 362 14.73 63.13 54.93
C TYR A 362 16.00 62.28 54.96
N ASP A 363 16.57 62.06 56.15
CA ASP A 363 17.78 61.25 56.32
C ASP A 363 17.52 59.78 55.98
N GLN A 364 16.37 59.23 56.36
CA GLN A 364 15.96 57.88 55.97
C GLN A 364 15.81 57.75 54.44
N LEU A 365 15.08 58.67 53.79
CA LEU A 365 14.95 58.68 52.32
C LEU A 365 16.30 58.83 51.62
N LYS A 366 17.20 59.65 52.17
CA LYS A 366 18.55 59.85 51.63
C LYS A 366 19.38 58.56 51.66
N SER A 367 19.15 57.71 52.65
CA SER A 367 19.80 56.40 52.74
C SER A 367 19.19 55.33 51.82
N GLN A 368 17.87 55.38 51.60
CA GLN A 368 17.11 54.35 50.87
C GLN A 368 17.03 54.60 49.37
N LEU A 369 16.94 55.86 48.92
CA LEU A 369 16.83 56.21 47.49
C LEU A 369 17.95 55.63 46.61
N PRO A 370 19.24 55.66 47.00
CA PRO A 370 20.30 55.05 46.20
C PRO A 370 20.13 53.53 46.01
N GLN A 371 19.56 52.83 47.00
CA GLN A 371 19.31 51.39 46.91
C GLN A 371 18.12 51.12 45.97
N LEU A 372 17.08 51.94 46.05
CA LEU A 372 15.94 51.89 45.14
C LEU A 372 16.35 52.16 43.69
N GLU A 373 17.20 53.17 43.45
CA GLU A 373 17.78 53.49 42.14
C GLU A 373 18.60 52.32 41.58
N ALA A 374 19.41 51.67 42.41
CA ALA A 374 20.18 50.50 42.00
C ALA A 374 19.28 49.31 41.62
N ALA A 375 18.23 49.04 42.41
CA ALA A 375 17.26 47.99 42.12
C ALA A 375 16.47 48.27 40.83
N GLN A 376 16.08 49.53 40.61
CA GLN A 376 15.45 49.98 39.37
C GLN A 376 16.35 49.80 38.15
N ASN A 377 17.59 50.25 38.22
CA ASN A 377 18.53 50.11 37.09
C ASN A 377 18.76 48.63 36.76
N HIS A 378 18.92 47.79 37.78
CA HIS A 378 19.07 46.36 37.59
C HIS A 378 17.83 45.73 36.93
N LEU A 379 16.63 46.09 37.37
CA LEU A 379 15.38 45.64 36.77
C LEU A 379 15.29 46.08 35.30
N PHE A 380 15.61 47.33 34.99
CA PHE A 380 15.57 47.84 33.62
C PHE A 380 16.59 47.17 32.71
N ASP A 381 17.78 46.82 33.22
CA ASP A 381 18.78 46.08 32.45
C ASP A 381 18.28 44.68 32.09
N ILE A 382 17.66 43.96 33.04
CA ILE A 382 17.06 42.64 32.78
C ILE A 382 15.97 42.75 31.72
N LEU A 383 15.04 43.70 31.89
CA LEU A 383 13.90 43.85 30.98
C LEU A 383 14.32 44.28 29.56
N LYS A 384 15.41 45.04 29.44
CA LYS A 384 15.92 45.55 28.16
C LYS A 384 16.74 44.53 27.38
N LEU A 385 17.34 43.53 28.03
CA LEU A 385 18.08 42.47 27.35
C LEU A 385 17.16 41.50 26.58
N GLU A 386 15.87 41.48 26.92
CA GLU A 386 14.87 40.57 26.33
C GLU A 386 13.94 41.24 25.30
N ILE A 387 14.09 42.55 25.07
CA ILE A 387 13.39 43.33 24.02
C ILE A 387 14.40 43.69 22.94
#